data_AF-A0A7W1GCR6-F1
#
_entry.id   AF-A0A7W1GCR6-F1
#
_cell.length_a   1.000
_cell.length_b   1.000
_cell.length_c   1.000
_cell.angle_alpha   90.00
_cell.angle_beta   90.00
_cell.angle_gamma   90.00
#
_symmetry.space_group_name_H-M   'P 1'
#
loop_
_entity.id
_entity.type
_entity.pdbx_description
1 polymer ?
#
loop_
_entity_poly.entity_id
_entity_poly.type
_entity_poly.pdbx_seq_one_letter_code
_entity_poly.pdbx_strand_id
1 'polypeptide(L)'
;MSNEQPPLREVIPFKSGKRPSTFRKLNIDFAGTAIEEALNERDRQHQQEALILSSATAELLTEPTHHQSPPVTTTPPLLPVENYEDISKLKLPFVSDLPDIEEETPPVTTTPQQVNYTAVSSVAPARDFNRRANSLDRDAMPSGLFPGSTKKVYDALYIRTRGAITPTKTVQASRRDLLTWTGIRNLKTIDNHIRYLMATGLIVRHWELGSNEGSNYEVRLPEESHHHHSPPLTTTGGVSSLLSTTHQNTSSGYTQKLGSGGEGQITENTDTSTDRKTHKNDDDDDNTHTLDEFLKEIAEAACGVVGGKLINTEQERKQWKRLGRLLADELREAAERTNTISSVPAFFTAHLRRRLSRKSALIVETKEAQKSKPRNHQTFASEVNTSIKKEPGNASHHLTPVTGRSKFSLEECRRYAEHLHTTGQGINNPGGYATTIHRTGEADMLIESFLHPEAAHPSSNINISQCPDCQGTGFYYPQGVEAGVARCKHEQLKREGK
;
A
#
# COMPACT_ATOMS: atom_id res chain seq x y z
N MET A 1 -65.65 33.30 -24.01
CA MET A 1 -65.69 33.07 -22.55
C MET A 1 -66.31 31.69 -22.32
N SER A 2 -65.47 30.68 -22.12
CA SER A 2 -65.86 29.35 -21.65
C SER A 2 -64.62 28.77 -20.98
N ASN A 3 -64.61 28.80 -19.65
CA ASN A 3 -63.55 28.26 -18.79
C ASN A 3 -63.88 26.77 -18.58
N GLU A 4 -63.21 25.88 -19.31
CA GLU A 4 -63.25 24.44 -19.01
C GLU A 4 -62.09 24.08 -18.09
N GLN A 5 -62.45 23.65 -16.89
CA GLN A 5 -61.56 23.23 -15.83
C GLN A 5 -61.36 21.72 -15.93
N PRO A 6 -60.13 21.17 -15.93
CA PRO A 6 -59.92 19.73 -16.07
C PRO A 6 -60.29 18.98 -14.78
N PRO A 7 -60.74 17.71 -14.88
CA PRO A 7 -61.26 16.97 -13.74
C PRO A 7 -60.15 16.54 -12.77
N LEU A 8 -60.45 16.69 -11.48
CA LEU A 8 -59.64 16.20 -10.35
C LEU A 8 -59.55 14.67 -10.40
N ARG A 9 -58.31 14.15 -10.45
CA ARG A 9 -58.02 12.72 -10.24
C ARG A 9 -58.16 12.38 -8.75
N GLU A 10 -59.03 11.43 -8.44
CA GLU A 10 -59.09 10.75 -7.14
C GLU A 10 -57.77 10.03 -6.84
N VAL A 11 -57.22 10.29 -5.66
CA VAL A 11 -56.07 9.58 -5.10
C VAL A 11 -56.58 8.35 -4.37
N ILE A 12 -56.31 7.17 -4.93
CA ILE A 12 -56.59 5.88 -4.28
C ILE A 12 -55.52 5.64 -3.20
N PRO A 13 -55.89 5.39 -1.93
CA PRO A 13 -54.92 5.14 -0.87
C PRO A 13 -54.25 3.77 -1.03
N PHE A 14 -52.92 3.78 -1.06
CA PHE A 14 -52.06 2.60 -1.08
C PHE A 14 -52.19 1.82 0.24
N LYS A 15 -52.83 0.64 0.21
CA LYS A 15 -52.83 -0.30 1.36
C LYS A 15 -51.48 -1.02 1.43
N SER A 16 -50.74 -0.79 2.52
CA SER A 16 -49.46 -1.43 2.82
C SER A 16 -49.63 -2.87 3.31
N GLY A 17 -49.82 -3.80 2.39
CA GLY A 17 -49.79 -5.25 2.67
C GLY A 17 -48.36 -5.75 2.88
N LYS A 18 -47.81 -5.60 4.09
CA LYS A 18 -46.57 -6.29 4.49
C LYS A 18 -46.86 -7.78 4.70
N ARG A 19 -46.54 -8.62 3.71
CA ARG A 19 -46.36 -10.06 3.96
C ARG A 19 -45.04 -10.26 4.72
N PRO A 20 -45.02 -10.88 5.90
CA PRO A 20 -43.78 -11.18 6.60
C PRO A 20 -42.97 -12.17 5.77
N SER A 21 -41.74 -11.79 5.45
CA SER A 21 -40.74 -12.63 4.79
C SER A 21 -40.48 -13.88 5.62
N THR A 22 -40.73 -15.05 5.03
CA THR A 22 -40.44 -16.39 5.57
C THR A 22 -38.96 -16.60 5.90
N PHE A 23 -38.06 -15.74 5.41
CA PHE A 23 -36.63 -15.77 5.74
C PHE A 23 -36.29 -15.34 7.17
N ARG A 24 -37.16 -14.59 7.86
CA ARG A 24 -36.89 -14.19 9.26
C ARG A 24 -37.24 -15.25 10.30
N LYS A 25 -38.00 -16.29 9.93
CA LYS A 25 -38.41 -17.33 10.89
C LYS A 25 -37.33 -18.40 11.04
N LEU A 26 -36.63 -18.77 9.96
CA LEU A 26 -35.56 -19.77 9.99
C LEU A 26 -34.29 -19.32 10.74
N ASN A 27 -34.02 -18.02 10.82
CA ASN A 27 -32.84 -17.51 11.56
C ASN A 27 -33.02 -17.45 13.08
N ILE A 28 -34.25 -17.53 13.59
CA ILE A 28 -34.50 -17.49 15.04
C ILE A 28 -34.36 -18.91 15.62
N ASP A 29 -34.78 -19.93 14.89
CA ASP A 29 -34.72 -21.32 15.36
C ASP A 29 -33.29 -21.88 15.35
N PHE A 30 -32.43 -21.42 14.43
CA PHE A 30 -31.00 -21.83 14.36
C PHE A 30 -30.11 -21.13 15.40
N ALA A 31 -30.48 -19.92 15.82
CA ALA A 31 -29.77 -19.21 16.88
C ALA A 31 -30.10 -19.78 18.27
N GLY A 32 -31.31 -20.34 18.45
CA GLY A 32 -31.73 -20.97 19.70
C GLY A 32 -30.89 -22.19 20.07
N THR A 33 -30.66 -23.09 19.10
CA THR A 33 -29.89 -24.32 19.33
C THR A 33 -28.41 -24.06 19.61
N ALA A 34 -27.79 -23.10 18.92
CA ALA A 34 -26.39 -22.74 19.16
C ALA A 34 -26.15 -22.09 20.53
N ILE A 35 -27.12 -21.34 21.05
CA ILE A 35 -27.04 -20.73 22.38
C ILE A 35 -27.24 -21.79 23.48
N GLU A 36 -28.17 -22.73 23.27
CA GLU A 36 -28.42 -23.83 24.21
C GLU A 36 -27.23 -24.80 24.30
N GLU A 37 -26.56 -25.09 23.18
CA GLU A 37 -25.33 -25.88 23.16
C GLU A 37 -24.16 -25.15 23.84
N ALA A 38 -24.02 -23.85 23.64
CA ALA A 38 -22.99 -23.04 24.31
C ALA A 38 -23.20 -22.93 25.82
N LEU A 39 -24.45 -22.88 26.29
CA LEU A 39 -24.79 -22.92 27.71
C LEU A 39 -24.47 -24.28 28.33
N ASN A 40 -24.83 -25.38 27.64
CA ASN A 40 -24.50 -26.73 28.10
C ASN A 40 -22.99 -26.99 28.18
N GLU A 41 -22.21 -26.47 27.23
CA GLU A 41 -20.75 -26.61 27.26
C GLU A 41 -20.11 -25.80 28.41
N ARG A 42 -20.66 -24.62 28.71
CA ARG A 42 -20.22 -23.82 29.87
C ARG A 42 -20.53 -24.52 31.19
N ASP A 43 -21.68 -25.17 31.32
CA ASP A 43 -22.03 -25.94 32.51
C ASP A 43 -21.14 -27.18 32.68
N ARG A 44 -20.75 -27.85 31.58
CA ARG A 44 -19.74 -28.92 31.62
C ARG A 44 -18.38 -28.41 32.10
N GLN A 45 -17.97 -27.22 31.68
CA GLN A 45 -16.71 -26.61 32.12
C GLN A 45 -16.75 -26.28 33.61
N HIS A 46 -17.84 -25.69 34.11
CA HIS A 46 -18.00 -25.44 35.54
C HIS A 46 -18.03 -26.74 36.37
N GLN A 47 -18.63 -27.82 35.86
CA GLN A 47 -18.57 -29.13 36.52
C GLN A 47 -17.15 -29.72 36.55
N GLN A 48 -16.37 -29.54 35.48
CA GLN A 48 -14.96 -29.94 35.46
C GLN A 48 -14.10 -29.12 36.43
N GLU A 49 -14.28 -27.81 36.49
CA GLU A 49 -13.57 -26.95 37.43
C GLU A 49 -13.92 -27.30 38.88
N ALA A 50 -15.19 -27.58 39.17
CA ALA A 50 -15.63 -28.02 40.50
C ALA A 50 -15.00 -29.36 40.91
N LEU A 51 -14.85 -30.31 39.97
CA LEU A 51 -14.14 -31.58 40.21
C LEU A 51 -12.64 -31.36 40.49
N ILE A 52 -12.00 -30.43 39.77
CA ILE A 52 -10.59 -30.09 40.00
C ILE A 52 -10.42 -29.45 41.38
N LEU A 53 -11.26 -28.47 41.74
CA LEU A 53 -11.23 -27.83 43.05
C LEU A 53 -11.52 -28.82 44.19
N SER A 54 -12.43 -29.79 43.97
CA SER A 54 -12.72 -30.85 44.93
C SER A 54 -11.54 -31.83 45.10
N SER A 55 -10.76 -32.09 44.05
CA SER A 55 -9.56 -32.93 44.14
C SER A 55 -8.42 -32.23 44.86
N ALA A 56 -8.24 -30.92 44.62
CA ALA A 56 -7.18 -30.11 45.24
C ALA A 56 -7.41 -29.88 46.75
N THR A 57 -8.66 -29.92 47.21
CA THR A 57 -9.00 -29.81 48.64
C THR A 57 -8.84 -31.13 49.40
N ALA A 58 -8.84 -32.28 48.72
CA ALA A 58 -8.61 -33.58 49.34
C ALA A 58 -7.13 -33.84 49.67
N GLU A 59 -6.18 -33.24 48.94
CA GLU A 59 -4.74 -33.41 49.19
C GLU A 59 -4.21 -32.52 50.33
N LEU A 60 -4.96 -31.51 50.79
CA LEU A 60 -4.48 -30.58 51.83
C LEU A 60 -4.74 -31.04 53.28
N LEU A 61 -5.32 -32.22 53.48
CA LEU A 61 -5.66 -32.77 54.81
C LEU A 61 -4.76 -33.91 55.29
N THR A 62 -3.64 -34.18 54.62
CA THR A 62 -2.64 -35.13 55.14
C THR A 62 -1.54 -34.39 55.91
N GLU A 63 -1.66 -34.36 57.23
CA GLU A 63 -0.65 -33.85 58.17
C GLU A 63 0.70 -34.57 58.00
N PRO A 64 1.82 -33.85 57.86
CA PRO A 64 3.13 -34.36 58.19
C PRO A 64 3.59 -33.83 59.55
N THR A 65 3.91 -34.78 60.43
CA THR A 65 4.37 -34.54 61.80
C THR A 65 5.85 -34.15 61.84
N HIS A 66 6.18 -33.15 62.67
CA HIS A 66 7.44 -32.93 63.42
C HIS A 66 8.80 -32.76 62.69
N HIS A 67 9.42 -31.57 62.78
CA HIS A 67 10.47 -31.17 63.76
C HIS A 67 11.47 -30.09 63.25
N GLN A 68 11.69 -29.08 64.12
CA GLN A 68 12.93 -28.30 64.40
C GLN A 68 13.43 -27.18 63.45
N SER A 69 13.35 -25.94 63.97
CA SER A 69 14.03 -24.66 63.66
C SER A 69 15.55 -24.68 64.04
N PRO A 70 16.37 -23.57 63.99
CA PRO A 70 16.23 -22.16 63.48
C PRO A 70 17.56 -21.65 62.77
N PRO A 71 18.07 -20.37 62.82
CA PRO A 71 17.51 -18.99 62.94
C PRO A 71 18.10 -17.87 61.96
N VAL A 72 17.45 -16.68 61.97
CA VAL A 72 18.01 -15.27 62.04
C VAL A 72 18.36 -14.41 60.78
N THR A 73 17.60 -13.30 60.64
CA THR A 73 17.96 -11.87 60.43
C THR A 73 18.50 -11.34 59.08
N THR A 74 17.92 -10.26 58.54
CA THR A 74 18.48 -8.87 58.46
C THR A 74 17.81 -8.01 57.36
N THR A 75 17.35 -6.82 57.74
CA THR A 75 16.81 -5.71 56.91
C THR A 75 17.94 -4.79 56.39
N PRO A 76 17.77 -4.04 55.28
CA PRO A 76 18.48 -2.76 55.15
C PRO A 76 17.65 -1.56 54.58
N PRO A 77 18.18 -0.30 54.68
CA PRO A 77 17.41 0.94 54.66
C PRO A 77 17.66 1.88 53.44
N LEU A 78 16.80 2.92 53.36
CA LEU A 78 16.75 4.08 52.45
C LEU A 78 17.77 5.20 52.79
N LEU A 79 18.26 5.96 51.79
CA LEU A 79 18.78 7.35 51.81
C LEU A 79 19.01 7.88 50.33
N PRO A 80 19.35 9.17 50.03
CA PRO A 80 18.41 10.30 49.87
C PRO A 80 18.67 11.19 48.61
N VAL A 81 17.90 12.28 48.51
CA VAL A 81 17.77 13.29 47.42
C VAL A 81 18.79 14.44 47.56
N GLU A 82 19.31 14.97 46.45
CA GLU A 82 20.01 16.28 46.40
C GLU A 82 19.48 17.21 45.29
N ASN A 83 19.40 18.50 45.64
CA ASN A 83 19.06 19.68 44.85
C ASN A 83 20.28 20.26 44.12
N TYR A 84 20.10 20.95 42.98
CA TYR A 84 20.98 22.05 42.55
C TYR A 84 20.22 23.13 41.77
N GLU A 85 20.43 24.38 42.18
CA GLU A 85 19.87 25.63 41.65
C GLU A 85 20.80 26.32 40.62
N ASP A 86 20.16 27.13 39.76
CA ASP A 86 20.53 28.47 39.29
C ASP A 86 21.86 28.73 38.55
N ILE A 87 21.76 28.97 37.23
CA ILE A 87 22.75 29.78 36.50
C ILE A 87 22.01 30.68 35.50
N SER A 88 21.72 31.90 35.94
CA SER A 88 21.38 33.05 35.11
C SER A 88 22.57 34.01 35.01
N LYS A 89 22.76 34.62 33.83
CA LYS A 89 23.62 35.78 33.47
C LYS A 89 24.92 35.42 32.75
N LEU A 90 24.99 35.80 31.47
CA LEU A 90 26.08 36.63 30.94
C LEU A 90 25.63 37.29 29.62
N LYS A 91 25.89 38.60 29.52
CA LYS A 91 25.44 39.59 28.53
C LYS A 91 26.70 40.32 28.09
N LEU A 92 27.02 40.42 26.80
CA LEU A 92 28.07 41.31 26.25
C LEU A 92 27.95 41.45 24.70
N PRO A 93 28.58 42.45 24.04
CA PRO A 93 27.85 43.54 23.40
C PRO A 93 28.11 43.75 21.89
N PHE A 94 27.30 44.66 21.38
CA PHE A 94 27.27 45.37 20.09
C PHE A 94 28.54 46.18 19.78
N VAL A 95 29.07 46.08 18.56
CA VAL A 95 29.98 47.06 17.93
C VAL A 95 29.68 47.17 16.44
N SER A 96 29.31 48.36 16.01
CA SER A 96 29.32 48.85 14.63
C SER A 96 30.72 49.32 14.25
N ASP A 97 31.13 49.18 12.98
CA ASP A 97 31.66 50.30 12.18
C ASP A 97 32.13 49.85 10.77
N LEU A 98 31.73 50.64 9.78
CA LEU A 98 32.09 50.66 8.36
C LEU A 98 33.48 51.33 8.17
N PRO A 99 34.16 51.14 7.02
CA PRO A 99 34.03 52.17 5.98
C PRO A 99 34.09 51.67 4.51
N ASP A 100 33.53 52.56 3.67
CA ASP A 100 33.56 52.63 2.20
C ASP A 100 34.96 52.45 1.59
N ILE A 101 35.03 51.72 0.46
CA ILE A 101 36.14 51.82 -0.49
C ILE A 101 35.58 51.92 -1.92
N GLU A 102 36.14 52.90 -2.61
CA GLU A 102 35.73 53.53 -3.85
C GLU A 102 35.94 52.68 -5.10
N GLU A 103 35.18 53.10 -6.10
CA GLU A 103 35.07 52.68 -7.49
C GLU A 103 36.28 53.14 -8.32
N GLU A 104 36.98 52.22 -9.00
CA GLU A 104 37.87 52.56 -10.12
C GLU A 104 37.67 51.59 -11.29
N THR A 105 37.27 52.13 -12.44
CA THR A 105 37.27 51.49 -13.77
C THR A 105 38.55 51.89 -14.51
N PRO A 106 39.15 51.00 -15.34
CA PRO A 106 39.28 51.32 -16.78
C PRO A 106 39.45 50.05 -17.69
N PRO A 107 39.85 50.15 -18.97
CA PRO A 107 39.04 50.61 -20.09
C PRO A 107 38.86 49.54 -21.20
N VAL A 108 37.90 49.82 -22.08
CA VAL A 108 37.60 49.13 -23.33
C VAL A 108 38.83 49.01 -24.24
N THR A 109 39.04 47.82 -24.83
CA THR A 109 39.88 47.65 -26.04
C THR A 109 39.21 46.71 -27.04
N THR A 110 39.24 47.15 -28.29
CA THR A 110 38.44 46.69 -29.42
C THR A 110 39.28 45.85 -30.38
N THR A 111 38.68 44.77 -30.92
CA THR A 111 38.91 44.17 -32.28
C THR A 111 40.15 43.25 -32.51
N PRO A 112 40.17 42.41 -33.58
CA PRO A 112 39.43 41.16 -33.79
C PRO A 112 40.37 39.95 -34.03
N GLN A 113 39.88 38.70 -33.94
CA GLN A 113 40.13 37.70 -34.99
C GLN A 113 39.28 36.44 -34.83
N GLN A 114 38.65 36.10 -35.95
CA GLN A 114 37.87 34.90 -36.21
C GLN A 114 38.75 33.64 -36.12
N VAL A 115 38.26 32.61 -35.44
CA VAL A 115 38.42 31.23 -35.90
C VAL A 115 37.11 30.48 -35.66
N ASN A 116 36.48 30.11 -36.77
CA ASN A 116 35.27 29.30 -36.83
C ASN A 116 35.49 27.93 -36.18
N TYR A 117 34.81 27.68 -35.06
CA TYR A 117 34.30 26.36 -34.72
C TYR A 117 32.82 26.52 -34.38
N THR A 118 31.97 26.06 -35.30
CA THR A 118 30.52 25.92 -35.10
C THR A 118 30.27 24.90 -33.98
N ALA A 119 30.35 25.37 -32.74
CA ALA A 119 29.75 24.69 -31.60
C ALA A 119 28.24 24.87 -31.73
N VAL A 120 27.57 23.80 -32.16
CA VAL A 120 26.11 23.69 -32.10
C VAL A 120 25.74 23.77 -30.63
N SER A 121 25.32 24.96 -30.18
CA SER A 121 24.71 25.11 -28.88
C SER A 121 23.38 24.36 -28.93
N SER A 122 23.35 23.17 -28.33
CA SER A 122 22.09 22.46 -28.07
C SER A 122 21.34 23.18 -26.95
N VAL A 123 20.84 24.38 -27.25
CA VAL A 123 19.85 25.09 -26.43
C VAL A 123 18.47 24.56 -26.81
N ALA A 124 18.28 23.26 -26.60
CA ALA A 124 16.95 22.73 -26.37
C ALA A 124 16.83 22.63 -24.85
N PRO A 125 15.93 23.39 -24.19
CA PRO A 125 15.66 23.20 -22.77
C PRO A 125 15.41 21.72 -22.54
N ALA A 126 16.06 21.13 -21.53
CA ALA A 126 15.80 19.75 -21.13
C ALA A 126 14.29 19.61 -20.98
N ARG A 127 13.64 19.00 -21.98
CA ARG A 127 12.19 18.86 -22.02
C ARG A 127 11.84 17.95 -20.85
N ASP A 128 11.17 18.49 -19.86
CA ASP A 128 10.49 17.70 -18.83
C ASP A 128 9.40 16.88 -19.53
N PHE A 129 9.78 15.72 -20.08
CA PHE A 129 8.88 14.81 -20.81
C PHE A 129 7.80 14.20 -19.91
N ASN A 130 7.88 14.42 -18.59
CA ASN A 130 6.85 14.01 -17.63
C ASN A 130 5.66 14.99 -17.51
N ARG A 131 5.57 16.02 -18.35
CA ARG A 131 4.46 16.98 -18.30
C ARG A 131 3.17 16.35 -18.82
N ARG A 132 2.23 16.14 -17.90
CA ARG A 132 0.80 16.01 -18.21
C ARG A 132 0.38 17.14 -19.16
N ALA A 133 -0.52 16.84 -20.09
CA ALA A 133 -1.09 17.90 -20.94
C ALA A 133 -1.78 18.95 -20.06
N ASN A 134 -1.50 20.23 -20.29
CA ASN A 134 -2.12 21.32 -19.53
C ASN A 134 -3.65 21.31 -19.63
N SER A 135 -4.23 20.79 -20.73
CA SER A 135 -5.67 20.63 -20.91
C SER A 135 -6.30 19.63 -19.92
N LEU A 136 -5.54 18.65 -19.40
CA LEU A 136 -6.06 17.72 -18.39
C LEU A 136 -6.32 18.41 -17.06
N ASP A 137 -5.37 19.21 -16.58
CA ASP A 137 -5.50 19.87 -15.29
C ASP A 137 -6.45 21.07 -15.38
N ARG A 138 -6.49 21.78 -16.53
CA ARG A 138 -7.37 22.94 -16.74
C ARG A 138 -8.82 22.57 -17.07
N ASP A 139 -9.05 21.59 -17.96
CA ASP A 139 -10.38 21.36 -18.54
C ASP A 139 -10.99 20.05 -18.01
N ALA A 140 -10.22 18.96 -17.95
CA ALA A 140 -10.75 17.64 -17.59
C ALA A 140 -10.99 17.44 -16.08
N MET A 141 -10.10 17.97 -15.24
CA MET A 141 -10.25 17.87 -13.78
C MET A 141 -11.47 18.67 -13.28
N PRO A 142 -11.68 19.95 -13.66
CA PRO A 142 -12.85 20.70 -13.18
C PRO A 142 -14.18 20.22 -13.76
N SER A 143 -14.18 19.65 -14.97
CA SER A 143 -15.38 19.05 -15.57
C SER A 143 -15.77 17.71 -14.95
N GLY A 144 -14.97 17.17 -14.02
CA GLY A 144 -15.27 15.91 -13.36
C GLY A 144 -15.15 14.69 -14.26
N LEU A 145 -14.37 14.76 -15.35
CA LEU A 145 -14.14 13.63 -16.27
C LEU A 145 -13.39 12.46 -15.63
N PHE A 146 -12.87 12.62 -14.41
CA PHE A 146 -12.12 11.58 -13.71
C PHE A 146 -12.69 11.28 -12.31
N PRO A 147 -13.78 10.50 -12.19
CA PRO A 147 -14.30 10.07 -10.90
C PRO A 147 -13.37 9.06 -10.23
N GLY A 148 -13.03 9.31 -8.96
CA GLY A 148 -12.30 8.36 -8.11
C GLY A 148 -10.91 8.00 -8.64
N SER A 149 -10.71 6.72 -8.97
CA SER A 149 -9.41 6.18 -9.40
C SER A 149 -9.29 5.94 -10.91
N THR A 150 -10.26 6.41 -11.70
CA THR A 150 -10.20 6.41 -13.17
C THR A 150 -9.01 7.20 -13.70
N LYS A 151 -8.68 8.33 -13.05
CA LYS A 151 -7.50 9.15 -13.37
C LYS A 151 -6.21 8.35 -13.40
N LYS A 152 -6.03 7.40 -12.48
CA LYS A 152 -4.81 6.58 -12.39
C LYS A 152 -4.62 5.72 -13.64
N VAL A 153 -5.72 5.18 -14.18
CA VAL A 153 -5.71 4.38 -15.41
C VAL A 153 -5.34 5.25 -16.61
N TYR A 154 -5.96 6.42 -16.71
CA TYR A 154 -5.66 7.37 -17.78
C TYR A 154 -4.20 7.88 -17.71
N ASP A 155 -3.74 8.32 -16.54
CA ASP A 155 -2.36 8.79 -16.34
C ASP A 155 -1.34 7.70 -16.69
N ALA A 156 -1.58 6.45 -16.28
CA ALA A 156 -0.69 5.32 -16.57
C ALA A 156 -0.56 5.03 -18.08
N LEU A 157 -1.67 5.16 -18.82
CA LEU A 157 -1.71 5.03 -20.27
C LEU A 157 -1.09 6.25 -20.96
N TYR A 158 -1.36 7.46 -20.46
CA TYR A 158 -0.84 8.72 -21.00
C TYR A 158 0.70 8.77 -20.93
N ILE A 159 1.28 8.43 -19.78
CA ILE A 159 2.74 8.40 -19.58
C ILE A 159 3.43 7.47 -20.57
N ARG A 160 2.79 6.36 -20.97
CA ARG A 160 3.36 5.37 -21.91
C ARG A 160 3.11 5.68 -23.37
N THR A 161 2.16 6.57 -23.65
CA THR A 161 1.81 7.00 -25.00
C THR A 161 2.43 8.36 -25.28
N ARG A 162 1.73 9.44 -24.94
CA ARG A 162 2.14 10.82 -25.23
C ARG A 162 3.20 11.37 -24.29
N GLY A 163 3.33 10.80 -23.09
CA GLY A 163 4.38 11.13 -22.12
C GLY A 163 5.69 10.36 -22.34
N ALA A 164 5.74 9.45 -23.31
CA ALA A 164 6.96 8.73 -23.63
C ALA A 164 7.95 9.63 -24.38
N ILE A 165 9.24 9.28 -24.32
CA ILE A 165 10.31 10.00 -25.03
C ILE A 165 10.00 10.12 -26.53
N THR A 166 9.45 9.05 -27.11
CA THR A 166 8.87 9.06 -28.45
C THR A 166 7.35 8.97 -28.34
N PRO A 167 6.63 10.11 -28.44
CA PRO A 167 5.20 10.13 -28.19
C PRO A 167 4.46 9.31 -29.25
N THR A 168 3.70 8.32 -28.78
CA THR A 168 2.79 7.52 -29.59
C THR A 168 1.35 7.78 -29.13
N LYS A 169 0.36 7.57 -30.01
CA LYS A 169 -1.05 7.71 -29.61
C LYS A 169 -1.62 6.43 -29.00
N THR A 170 -1.02 5.28 -29.31
CA THR A 170 -1.52 3.96 -28.98
C THR A 170 -0.51 3.20 -28.14
N VAL A 171 -1.00 2.42 -27.17
CA VAL A 171 -0.19 1.47 -26.40
C VAL A 171 -0.90 0.13 -26.32
N GLN A 172 -0.17 -0.95 -26.56
CA GLN A 172 -0.65 -2.31 -26.34
C GLN A 172 -0.48 -2.66 -24.86
N ALA A 173 -1.55 -3.11 -24.22
CA ALA A 173 -1.48 -3.51 -22.81
C ALA A 173 -2.45 -4.65 -22.49
N SER A 174 -2.02 -5.59 -21.67
CA SER A 174 -2.89 -6.56 -21.04
C SER A 174 -3.58 -5.93 -19.81
N ARG A 175 -4.65 -6.58 -19.33
CA ARG A 175 -5.27 -6.17 -18.05
C ARG A 175 -4.30 -6.26 -16.86
N ARG A 176 -3.34 -7.19 -16.91
CA ARG A 176 -2.32 -7.36 -15.86
C ARG A 176 -1.32 -6.21 -15.87
N ASP A 177 -0.98 -5.70 -17.05
CA ASP A 177 -0.10 -4.54 -17.18
C ASP A 177 -0.77 -3.31 -16.57
N LEU A 178 -2.06 -3.10 -16.89
CA LEU A 178 -2.83 -2.00 -16.31
C LEU A 178 -2.97 -2.09 -14.79
N LEU A 179 -3.10 -3.28 -14.20
CA LEU A 179 -3.04 -3.43 -12.73
C LEU A 179 -1.69 -2.94 -12.19
N THR A 180 -0.60 -3.41 -12.78
CA THR A 180 0.76 -3.11 -12.34
C THR A 180 1.06 -1.62 -12.47
N TRP A 181 0.69 -1.00 -13.59
CA TRP A 181 0.99 0.40 -13.86
C TRP A 181 0.19 1.38 -12.98
N THR A 182 -1.04 1.00 -12.61
CA THR A 182 -1.95 1.90 -11.89
C THR A 182 -1.94 1.69 -10.37
N GLY A 183 -1.41 0.55 -9.90
CA GLY A 183 -1.47 0.13 -8.51
C GLY A 183 -2.88 -0.24 -8.02
N ILE A 184 -3.86 -0.31 -8.93
CA ILE A 184 -5.22 -0.78 -8.61
C ILE A 184 -5.14 -2.30 -8.47
N ARG A 185 -5.67 -2.86 -7.38
CA ARG A 185 -5.55 -4.30 -7.06
C ARG A 185 -6.65 -5.16 -7.69
N ASN A 186 -7.73 -4.57 -8.15
CA ASN A 186 -8.93 -5.29 -8.61
C ASN A 186 -9.11 -5.13 -10.14
N LEU A 187 -9.12 -6.26 -10.86
CA LEU A 187 -9.34 -6.30 -12.30
C LEU A 187 -10.71 -5.74 -12.71
N LYS A 188 -11.75 -6.04 -11.94
CA LYS A 188 -13.11 -5.56 -12.22
C LYS A 188 -13.18 -4.03 -12.15
N THR A 189 -12.40 -3.44 -11.25
CA THR A 189 -12.25 -1.98 -11.12
C THR A 189 -11.55 -1.39 -12.34
N ILE A 190 -10.46 -2.02 -12.81
CA ILE A 190 -9.80 -1.62 -14.07
C ILE A 190 -10.77 -1.69 -15.25
N ASP A 191 -11.50 -2.80 -15.42
CA ASP A 191 -12.46 -2.95 -16.52
C ASP A 191 -13.57 -1.90 -16.46
N ASN A 192 -14.07 -1.58 -15.26
CA ASN A 192 -15.05 -0.51 -15.07
C ASN A 192 -14.47 0.86 -15.42
N HIS A 193 -13.23 1.16 -15.05
CA HIS A 193 -12.57 2.42 -15.41
C HIS A 193 -12.30 2.53 -16.91
N ILE A 194 -11.85 1.46 -17.56
CA ILE A 194 -11.67 1.44 -19.02
C ILE A 194 -13.01 1.69 -19.70
N ARG A 195 -14.08 1.01 -19.28
CA ARG A 195 -15.43 1.25 -19.82
C ARG A 195 -15.87 2.70 -19.63
N TYR A 196 -15.60 3.28 -18.47
CA TYR A 196 -15.91 4.69 -18.21
C TYR A 196 -15.10 5.64 -19.11
N LEU A 197 -13.79 5.44 -19.23
CA LEU A 197 -12.92 6.26 -20.07
C LEU A 197 -13.21 6.12 -21.57
N MET A 198 -13.70 4.95 -22.00
CA MET A 198 -14.25 4.76 -23.34
C MET A 198 -15.56 5.52 -23.54
N ALA A 199 -16.45 5.48 -22.55
CA ALA A 199 -17.72 6.21 -22.59
C ALA A 199 -17.53 7.74 -22.64
N THR A 200 -16.49 8.27 -21.99
CA THR A 200 -16.12 9.69 -22.06
C THR A 200 -15.31 10.05 -23.31
N GLY A 201 -14.94 9.07 -24.15
CA GLY A 201 -14.15 9.28 -25.36
C GLY A 201 -12.67 9.62 -25.13
N LEU A 202 -12.17 9.49 -23.89
CA LEU A 202 -10.77 9.74 -23.55
C LEU A 202 -9.85 8.57 -23.96
N ILE A 203 -10.41 7.38 -24.13
CA ILE A 203 -9.69 6.19 -24.61
C ILE A 203 -10.50 5.50 -25.69
N VAL A 204 -9.85 5.07 -26.77
CA VAL A 204 -10.41 4.10 -27.72
C VAL A 204 -9.69 2.76 -27.56
N ARG A 205 -10.45 1.67 -27.49
CA ARG A 205 -9.91 0.32 -27.34
C ARG A 205 -10.10 -0.44 -28.64
N HIS A 206 -9.00 -0.88 -29.23
CA HIS A 206 -8.98 -1.80 -30.36
C HIS A 206 -8.68 -3.21 -29.84
N TRP A 207 -9.58 -4.15 -30.15
CA TRP A 207 -9.42 -5.56 -29.82
C TRP A 207 -9.09 -6.33 -31.08
N GLU A 208 -7.96 -7.02 -31.08
CA GLU A 208 -7.55 -7.92 -32.15
C GLU A 208 -7.86 -9.36 -31.69
N LEU A 209 -8.74 -10.05 -32.42
CA LEU A 209 -9.04 -11.45 -32.12
C LEU A 209 -7.78 -12.29 -32.28
N GLY A 210 -7.41 -13.02 -31.22
CA GLY A 210 -6.25 -13.92 -31.21
C GLY A 210 -4.97 -13.31 -30.62
N SER A 211 -4.95 -12.01 -30.27
CA SER A 211 -3.79 -11.43 -29.59
C SER A 211 -3.77 -11.81 -28.10
N ASN A 212 -2.70 -12.48 -27.67
CA ASN A 212 -2.47 -12.83 -26.27
C ASN A 212 -1.84 -11.68 -25.47
N GLU A 213 -1.34 -10.65 -26.16
CA GLU A 213 -0.57 -9.54 -25.58
C GLU A 213 -1.46 -8.43 -25.02
N GLY A 214 -2.76 -8.48 -25.29
CA GLY A 214 -3.74 -7.54 -24.74
C GLY A 214 -4.45 -6.74 -25.80
N SER A 215 -4.92 -5.55 -25.42
CA SER A 215 -5.65 -4.64 -26.32
C SER A 215 -4.80 -3.43 -26.66
N ASN A 216 -5.01 -2.87 -27.85
CA ASN A 216 -4.44 -1.59 -28.26
C ASN A 216 -5.32 -0.46 -27.73
N TYR A 217 -4.77 0.41 -26.89
CA TYR A 217 -5.46 1.56 -26.31
C TYR A 217 -4.94 2.85 -26.93
N GLU A 218 -5.79 3.58 -27.64
CA GLU A 218 -5.53 4.94 -28.13
C GLU A 218 -5.92 5.94 -27.04
N VAL A 219 -4.99 6.81 -26.63
CA VAL A 219 -5.20 7.82 -25.59
C VAL A 219 -5.47 9.19 -26.23
N ARG A 220 -6.61 9.78 -25.87
CA ARG A 220 -7.11 11.04 -26.42
C ARG A 220 -7.14 12.14 -25.37
N LEU A 221 -6.82 13.35 -25.80
CA LEU A 221 -6.97 14.55 -24.98
C LEU A 221 -8.45 15.00 -24.94
N PRO A 222 -8.87 15.77 -23.92
CA PRO A 222 -10.24 16.27 -23.82
C PRO A 222 -10.72 17.02 -25.07
N GLU A 223 -9.85 17.79 -25.71
CA GLU A 223 -10.11 18.49 -26.97
C GLU A 223 -10.34 17.54 -28.15
N GLU A 224 -9.81 16.32 -28.10
CA GLU A 224 -9.95 15.31 -29.14
C GLU A 224 -11.19 14.43 -28.93
N SER A 225 -11.69 14.30 -27.70
CA SER A 225 -12.86 13.45 -27.41
C SER A 225 -14.15 14.00 -28.03
N HIS A 226 -14.22 15.30 -28.28
CA HIS A 226 -15.41 15.98 -28.80
C HIS A 226 -15.57 15.85 -30.33
N HIS A 227 -14.50 15.46 -31.03
CA HIS A 227 -14.47 15.42 -32.51
C HIS A 227 -15.10 14.15 -33.13
N HIS A 228 -15.63 13.24 -32.33
CA HIS A 228 -16.25 12.00 -32.82
C HIS A 228 -17.78 12.03 -32.89
N HIS A 229 -18.43 13.18 -32.72
CA HIS A 229 -19.73 13.36 -33.35
C HIS A 229 -19.52 13.41 -34.87
N SER A 230 -19.82 12.27 -35.52
CA SER A 230 -19.76 12.10 -36.97
C SER A 230 -20.20 13.38 -37.70
N PRO A 231 -19.47 13.85 -38.73
CA PRO A 231 -20.00 14.89 -39.59
C PRO A 231 -21.34 14.39 -40.14
N PRO A 232 -22.41 15.21 -40.14
CA PRO A 232 -23.62 14.87 -40.88
C PRO A 232 -23.18 14.63 -42.32
N LEU A 233 -23.39 13.41 -42.83
CA LEU A 233 -23.15 13.10 -44.24
C LEU A 233 -23.86 14.17 -45.07
N THR A 234 -23.06 15.04 -45.69
CA THR A 234 -23.56 16.06 -46.59
C THR A 234 -23.87 15.34 -47.90
N THR A 235 -25.06 14.73 -47.96
CA THR A 235 -25.62 14.22 -49.21
C THR A 235 -25.77 15.40 -50.16
N THR A 236 -24.90 15.44 -51.15
CA THR A 236 -24.94 16.38 -52.26
C THR A 236 -26.04 15.92 -53.21
N GLY A 237 -27.11 16.70 -53.34
CA GLY A 237 -28.07 16.54 -54.45
C GLY A 237 -29.49 17.06 -54.18
N GLY A 238 -29.82 18.21 -54.79
CA GLY A 238 -31.08 18.34 -55.53
C GLY A 238 -32.35 18.82 -54.80
N VAL A 239 -32.49 20.15 -54.72
CA VAL A 239 -33.69 20.97 -54.99
C VAL A 239 -35.10 20.34 -54.89
N SER A 240 -35.90 20.86 -53.95
CA SER A 240 -37.38 21.10 -53.94
C SER A 240 -37.98 20.64 -52.60
N SER A 241 -38.40 21.50 -51.68
CA SER A 241 -39.61 22.36 -51.65
C SER A 241 -40.63 21.84 -50.62
N LEU A 242 -40.93 22.70 -49.65
CA LEU A 242 -42.13 22.82 -48.80
C LEU A 242 -42.45 21.79 -47.69
N LEU A 243 -42.48 22.34 -46.46
CA LEU A 243 -43.43 22.13 -45.35
C LEU A 243 -43.78 20.68 -44.93
N SER A 244 -43.33 20.29 -43.73
CA SER A 244 -44.24 19.79 -42.68
C SER A 244 -43.54 19.52 -41.35
N THR A 245 -44.08 20.15 -40.31
CA THR A 245 -43.86 19.89 -38.89
C THR A 245 -44.51 18.56 -38.50
N THR A 246 -43.77 17.58 -37.98
CA THR A 246 -44.36 16.51 -37.15
C THR A 246 -43.32 15.92 -36.19
N HIS A 247 -43.66 15.95 -34.90
CA HIS A 247 -42.98 15.27 -33.82
C HIS A 247 -42.96 13.75 -34.01
N GLN A 248 -41.81 13.10 -33.86
CA GLN A 248 -41.77 11.68 -33.50
C GLN A 248 -40.69 11.37 -32.45
N ASN A 249 -41.19 11.01 -31.26
CA ASN A 249 -40.51 10.22 -30.24
C ASN A 249 -40.23 8.81 -30.79
N THR A 250 -38.97 8.39 -30.81
CA THR A 250 -38.62 6.97 -30.96
C THR A 250 -38.05 6.44 -29.65
N SER A 251 -38.96 5.83 -28.87
CA SER A 251 -38.65 4.94 -27.75
C SER A 251 -38.14 3.62 -28.34
N SER A 252 -36.88 3.28 -28.11
CA SER A 252 -36.31 1.98 -28.45
C SER A 252 -36.54 1.00 -27.29
N GLY A 253 -37.71 0.35 -27.29
CA GLY A 253 -38.04 -0.76 -26.41
C GLY A 253 -37.46 -2.08 -26.91
N TYR A 254 -36.51 -2.64 -26.17
CA TYR A 254 -36.11 -4.04 -26.29
C TYR A 254 -36.83 -4.83 -25.19
N THR A 255 -37.96 -5.46 -25.52
CA THR A 255 -38.63 -6.45 -24.68
C THR A 255 -38.09 -7.84 -25.02
N GLN A 256 -37.26 -8.41 -24.15
CA GLN A 256 -36.89 -9.82 -24.20
C GLN A 256 -38.09 -10.67 -23.75
N LYS A 257 -38.74 -11.32 -24.71
CA LYS A 257 -39.66 -12.44 -24.48
C LYS A 257 -38.88 -13.62 -23.91
N LEU A 258 -39.06 -13.92 -22.62
CA LEU A 258 -38.84 -15.27 -22.10
C LEU A 258 -40.00 -16.15 -22.57
N GLY A 259 -39.67 -17.17 -23.37
CA GLY A 259 -40.57 -18.25 -23.72
C GLY A 259 -40.79 -19.14 -22.50
N SER A 260 -41.99 -19.07 -21.94
CA SER A 260 -42.58 -20.08 -21.07
C SER A 260 -43.36 -21.04 -21.96
N GLY A 261 -42.98 -22.31 -21.99
CA GLY A 261 -43.59 -23.33 -22.83
C GLY A 261 -43.14 -24.72 -22.40
N GLY A 262 -43.85 -25.29 -21.43
CA GLY A 262 -43.72 -26.67 -20.99
C GLY A 262 -45.08 -27.15 -20.53
N GLU A 263 -45.84 -27.73 -21.47
CA GLU A 263 -47.18 -28.27 -21.28
C GLU A 263 -47.15 -29.48 -20.34
N GLY A 264 -48.00 -29.43 -19.32
CA GLY A 264 -48.28 -30.57 -18.45
C GLY A 264 -49.19 -31.56 -19.15
N GLN A 265 -48.70 -32.79 -19.31
CA GLN A 265 -49.50 -33.94 -19.72
C GLN A 265 -50.15 -34.54 -18.47
N ILE A 266 -51.48 -34.54 -18.45
CA ILE A 266 -52.31 -35.14 -17.41
C ILE A 266 -52.49 -36.62 -17.81
N THR A 267 -51.92 -37.54 -17.03
CA THR A 267 -52.29 -38.96 -17.07
C THR A 267 -52.81 -39.36 -15.71
N GLU A 268 -54.12 -39.59 -15.66
CA GLU A 268 -54.85 -40.25 -14.59
C GLU A 268 -54.49 -41.75 -14.58
N ASN A 269 -54.16 -42.30 -13.41
CA ASN A 269 -54.18 -43.74 -13.06
C ASN A 269 -54.17 -43.77 -11.53
N THR A 270 -55.31 -43.94 -10.85
CA THR A 270 -56.01 -45.20 -10.53
C THR A 270 -55.18 -46.14 -9.63
N ASP A 271 -55.45 -45.97 -8.34
CA ASP A 271 -55.59 -46.95 -7.25
C ASP A 271 -54.49 -47.95 -6.85
N THR A 272 -54.45 -48.11 -5.52
CA THR A 272 -54.00 -49.26 -4.73
C THR A 272 -52.50 -49.51 -4.56
N SER A 273 -51.95 -49.05 -3.42
CA SER A 273 -51.36 -49.97 -2.43
C SER A 273 -50.97 -49.21 -1.16
N THR A 274 -51.55 -49.64 -0.04
CA THR A 274 -51.15 -49.28 1.31
C THR A 274 -49.85 -49.98 1.66
N ASP A 275 -48.72 -49.28 1.57
CA ASP A 275 -47.50 -49.68 2.27
C ASP A 275 -46.74 -48.46 2.78
N ARG A 276 -46.45 -48.47 4.08
CA ARG A 276 -45.74 -47.43 4.84
C ARG A 276 -44.35 -47.20 4.24
N LYS A 277 -44.21 -46.24 3.33
CA LYS A 277 -42.93 -45.63 2.98
C LYS A 277 -42.56 -44.59 4.04
N THR A 278 -41.56 -44.91 4.85
CA THR A 278 -40.76 -43.93 5.58
C THR A 278 -40.20 -42.93 4.58
N HIS A 279 -40.64 -41.68 4.68
CA HIS A 279 -40.03 -40.54 3.98
C HIS A 279 -38.55 -40.45 4.38
N LYS A 280 -37.66 -40.87 3.48
CA LYS A 280 -36.26 -40.46 3.53
C LYS A 280 -36.20 -39.00 3.09
N ASN A 281 -35.78 -38.14 3.99
CA ASN A 281 -35.39 -36.77 3.66
C ASN A 281 -33.97 -36.85 3.05
N ASP A 282 -33.89 -36.93 1.72
CA ASP A 282 -32.62 -36.98 0.97
C ASP A 282 -32.13 -35.55 0.56
N ASP A 283 -32.43 -34.51 1.36
CA ASP A 283 -32.22 -33.10 0.99
C ASP A 283 -31.00 -32.40 1.66
N ASP A 284 -30.11 -33.13 2.34
CA ASP A 284 -29.02 -32.51 3.14
C ASP A 284 -27.58 -32.70 2.59
N ASP A 285 -27.40 -33.27 1.40
CA ASP A 285 -26.05 -33.66 0.91
C ASP A 285 -25.28 -32.58 0.11
N ASP A 286 -25.93 -31.48 -0.31
CA ASP A 286 -25.30 -30.51 -1.22
C ASP A 286 -24.18 -29.66 -0.59
N ASN A 287 -24.22 -29.45 0.74
CA ASN A 287 -23.23 -28.60 1.40
C ASN A 287 -21.89 -29.32 1.64
N THR A 288 -21.90 -30.64 1.73
CA THR A 288 -20.72 -31.46 2.04
C THR A 288 -19.72 -31.45 0.89
N HIS A 289 -20.22 -31.51 -0.35
CA HIS A 289 -19.39 -31.55 -1.56
C HIS A 289 -18.48 -30.32 -1.72
N THR A 290 -18.95 -29.13 -1.33
CA THR A 290 -18.15 -27.90 -1.48
C THR A 290 -16.96 -27.83 -0.53
N LEU A 291 -17.11 -28.38 0.69
CA LEU A 291 -16.02 -28.44 1.66
C LEU A 291 -15.03 -29.55 1.29
N ASP A 292 -15.52 -30.67 0.77
CA ASP A 292 -14.70 -31.78 0.33
C ASP A 292 -13.73 -31.37 -0.79
N GLU A 293 -14.18 -30.57 -1.76
CA GLU A 293 -13.31 -30.03 -2.81
C GLU A 293 -12.18 -29.15 -2.22
N PHE A 294 -12.48 -28.31 -1.23
CA PHE A 294 -11.48 -27.49 -0.55
C PHE A 294 -10.47 -28.35 0.23
N LEU A 295 -10.95 -29.34 0.96
CA LEU A 295 -10.09 -30.25 1.73
C LEU A 295 -9.22 -31.11 0.81
N LYS A 296 -9.76 -31.53 -0.34
CA LYS A 296 -9.02 -32.26 -1.37
C LYS A 296 -7.84 -31.44 -1.90
N GLU A 297 -8.06 -30.18 -2.27
CA GLU A 297 -6.98 -29.29 -2.75
C GLU A 297 -5.87 -29.08 -1.71
N ILE A 298 -6.24 -28.92 -0.42
CA ILE A 298 -5.26 -28.83 0.67
C ILE A 298 -4.49 -30.14 0.83
N ALA A 299 -5.18 -31.28 0.76
CA ALA A 299 -4.56 -32.59 0.89
C ALA A 299 -3.58 -32.88 -0.26
N GLU A 300 -3.95 -32.54 -1.51
CA GLU A 300 -3.09 -32.68 -2.68
C GLU A 300 -1.84 -31.79 -2.57
N ALA A 301 -2.00 -30.52 -2.19
CA ALA A 301 -0.87 -29.61 -1.96
C ALA A 301 0.06 -30.12 -0.86
N ALA A 302 -0.49 -30.64 0.24
CA ALA A 302 0.29 -31.19 1.34
C ALA A 302 1.05 -32.46 0.93
N CYS A 303 0.42 -33.38 0.17
CA CYS A 303 1.10 -34.54 -0.42
C CYS A 303 2.28 -34.10 -1.30
N GLY A 304 2.09 -33.07 -2.13
CA GLY A 304 3.13 -32.52 -3.00
C GLY A 304 4.34 -31.95 -2.25
N VAL A 305 4.11 -31.27 -1.13
CA VAL A 305 5.19 -30.72 -0.28
C VAL A 305 5.94 -31.81 0.47
N VAL A 306 5.24 -32.84 0.95
CA VAL A 306 5.85 -33.98 1.67
C VAL A 306 6.56 -34.93 0.69
N GLY A 307 6.19 -34.92 -0.59
CA GLY A 307 6.75 -35.82 -1.61
C GLY A 307 6.19 -37.25 -1.52
N GLY A 308 4.98 -37.41 -0.99
CA GLY A 308 4.37 -38.73 -0.77
C GLY A 308 3.00 -38.67 -0.11
N LYS A 309 2.48 -39.84 0.28
CA LYS A 309 1.19 -39.95 0.98
C LYS A 309 1.30 -39.37 2.39
N LEU A 310 0.32 -38.56 2.80
CA LEU A 310 0.24 -38.02 4.16
C LEU A 310 0.19 -39.13 5.21
N ILE A 311 0.97 -38.99 6.28
CA ILE A 311 1.09 -40.01 7.31
C ILE A 311 -0.06 -39.79 8.30
N ASN A 312 -1.08 -40.66 8.27
CA ASN A 312 -2.24 -40.52 9.16
C ASN A 312 -1.94 -40.96 10.61
N THR A 313 -0.95 -40.33 11.25
CA THR A 313 -0.66 -40.49 12.68
C THR A 313 -1.58 -39.59 13.51
N GLU A 314 -1.84 -40.00 14.74
CA GLU A 314 -2.64 -39.20 15.68
C GLU A 314 -1.99 -37.84 15.98
N GLN A 315 -0.66 -37.76 15.93
CA GLN A 315 0.06 -36.51 16.08
C GLN A 315 -0.20 -35.58 14.89
N GLU A 316 -0.16 -36.07 13.66
CA GLU A 316 -0.52 -35.27 12.47
C GLU A 316 -1.97 -34.81 12.54
N ARG A 317 -2.90 -35.68 12.95
CA ARG A 317 -4.32 -35.30 13.16
C ARG A 317 -4.46 -34.11 14.12
N LYS A 318 -3.71 -34.10 15.22
CA LYS A 318 -3.68 -32.98 16.17
C LYS A 318 -3.10 -31.70 15.55
N GLN A 319 -2.08 -31.80 14.71
CA GLN A 319 -1.51 -30.64 14.01
C GLN A 319 -2.48 -30.07 12.97
N TRP A 320 -3.15 -30.91 12.17
CA TRP A 320 -4.19 -30.49 11.24
C TRP A 320 -5.35 -29.81 11.95
N LYS A 321 -5.79 -30.35 13.09
CA LYS A 321 -6.81 -29.71 13.95
C LYS A 321 -6.35 -28.33 14.44
N ARG A 322 -5.09 -28.19 14.86
CA ARG A 322 -4.51 -26.91 15.27
C ARG A 322 -4.48 -25.90 14.12
N LEU A 323 -4.07 -26.33 12.92
CA LEU A 323 -4.08 -25.49 11.72
C LEU A 323 -5.50 -25.02 11.37
N GLY A 324 -6.48 -25.93 11.40
CA GLY A 324 -7.88 -25.60 11.17
C GLY A 324 -8.41 -24.55 12.14
N ARG A 325 -8.07 -24.67 13.44
CA ARG A 325 -8.41 -23.66 14.46
C ARG A 325 -7.78 -22.30 14.15
N LEU A 326 -6.50 -22.25 13.79
CA LEU A 326 -5.83 -21.01 13.43
C LEU A 326 -6.47 -20.33 12.21
N LEU A 327 -6.86 -21.10 11.20
CA LEU A 327 -7.57 -20.56 10.03
C LEU A 327 -8.97 -20.04 10.40
N ALA A 328 -9.68 -20.73 11.28
CA ALA A 328 -10.99 -20.31 11.75
C ALA A 328 -10.93 -19.02 12.59
N ASP A 329 -9.96 -18.91 13.50
CA ASP A 329 -9.75 -17.70 14.31
C ASP A 329 -9.37 -16.51 13.43
N GLU A 330 -8.51 -16.73 12.44
CA GLU A 330 -8.13 -15.71 11.46
C GLU A 330 -9.32 -15.24 10.61
N LEU A 331 -10.20 -16.17 10.20
CA LEU A 331 -11.43 -15.83 9.49
C LEU A 331 -12.37 -15.01 10.38
N ARG A 332 -12.53 -15.37 11.66
CA ARG A 332 -13.37 -14.65 12.63
C ARG A 332 -12.85 -13.22 12.86
N GLU A 333 -11.55 -13.07 13.12
CA GLU A 333 -10.89 -11.77 13.29
C GLU A 333 -11.00 -10.90 12.02
N ALA A 334 -10.91 -11.52 10.83
CA ALA A 334 -11.13 -10.82 9.58
C ALA A 334 -12.59 -10.38 9.43
N ALA A 335 -13.54 -11.26 9.77
CA ALA A 335 -14.97 -11.00 9.67
C ALA A 335 -15.44 -9.88 10.61
N GLU A 336 -14.89 -9.79 11.82
CA GLU A 336 -15.16 -8.71 12.78
C GLU A 336 -14.86 -7.31 12.22
N ARG A 337 -13.91 -7.21 11.28
CA ARG A 337 -13.55 -5.95 10.62
C ARG A 337 -14.49 -5.57 9.48
N THR A 338 -15.45 -6.43 9.11
CA THR A 338 -16.33 -6.24 7.96
C THR A 338 -17.79 -6.41 8.34
N ASN A 339 -18.61 -5.38 8.08
CA ASN A 339 -20.02 -5.40 8.46
C ASN A 339 -20.88 -6.39 7.65
N THR A 340 -20.47 -6.75 6.43
CA THR A 340 -21.20 -7.70 5.58
C THR A 340 -20.22 -8.54 4.75
N ILE A 341 -20.49 -9.84 4.65
CA ILE A 341 -19.70 -10.79 3.86
C ILE A 341 -20.67 -11.51 2.91
N SER A 342 -20.50 -11.31 1.60
CA SER A 342 -21.35 -11.93 0.57
C SER A 342 -20.96 -13.37 0.23
N SER A 343 -19.71 -13.75 0.48
CA SER A 343 -19.19 -15.10 0.25
C SER A 343 -17.97 -15.35 1.13
N VAL A 344 -18.05 -16.33 2.02
CA VAL A 344 -16.97 -16.68 2.96
C VAL A 344 -15.70 -17.15 2.23
N PRO A 345 -15.75 -18.08 1.25
CA PRO A 345 -14.54 -18.52 0.54
C PRO A 345 -13.82 -17.39 -0.19
N ALA A 346 -14.56 -16.51 -0.87
CA ALA A 346 -13.99 -15.38 -1.61
C ALA A 346 -13.34 -14.35 -0.67
N PHE A 347 -14.02 -14.04 0.44
CA PHE A 347 -13.53 -13.15 1.47
C PHE A 347 -12.25 -13.68 2.12
N PHE A 348 -12.27 -14.94 2.57
CA PHE A 348 -11.13 -15.54 3.26
C PHE A 348 -9.92 -15.68 2.33
N THR A 349 -10.15 -16.07 1.07
CA THR A 349 -9.08 -16.13 0.06
C THR A 349 -8.41 -14.78 -0.15
N ALA A 350 -9.19 -13.70 -0.26
CA ALA A 350 -8.66 -12.35 -0.42
C ALA A 350 -7.86 -11.91 0.82
N HIS A 351 -8.33 -12.25 2.01
CA HIS A 351 -7.68 -11.98 3.28
C HIS A 351 -6.33 -12.71 3.41
N LEU A 352 -6.31 -14.02 3.20
CA LEU A 352 -5.08 -14.83 3.23
C LEU A 352 -4.07 -14.35 2.20
N ARG A 353 -4.49 -14.02 0.97
CA ARG A 353 -3.61 -13.43 -0.05
C ARG A 353 -2.95 -12.14 0.45
N ARG A 354 -3.72 -11.24 1.08
CA ARG A 354 -3.19 -9.98 1.61
C ARG A 354 -2.21 -10.21 2.75
N ARG A 355 -2.47 -11.17 3.64
CA ARG A 355 -1.62 -11.46 4.80
C ARG A 355 -0.35 -12.19 4.42
N LEU A 356 -0.43 -13.20 3.54
CA LEU A 356 0.71 -14.02 3.11
C LEU A 356 1.61 -13.29 2.11
N SER A 357 1.06 -12.53 1.15
CA SER A 357 1.88 -11.82 0.15
C SER A 357 2.79 -10.76 0.77
N ARG A 358 2.34 -10.13 1.86
CA ARG A 358 3.18 -9.19 2.62
C ARG A 358 4.41 -9.87 3.21
N LYS A 359 4.27 -11.14 3.62
CA LYS A 359 5.37 -11.92 4.20
C LYS A 359 6.34 -12.42 3.13
N SER A 360 5.83 -12.81 1.95
CA SER A 360 6.67 -13.25 0.83
C SER A 360 7.54 -12.12 0.28
N ALA A 361 6.99 -10.90 0.17
CA ALA A 361 7.76 -9.72 -0.24
C ALA A 361 8.94 -9.46 0.71
N LEU A 362 8.71 -9.55 2.02
CA LEU A 362 9.75 -9.41 3.05
C LEU A 362 10.83 -10.51 2.97
N ILE A 363 10.48 -11.73 2.54
CA ILE A 363 11.44 -12.85 2.44
C ILE A 363 12.31 -12.73 1.17
N VAL A 364 11.78 -12.21 0.06
CA VAL A 364 12.56 -12.00 -1.16
C VAL A 364 13.59 -10.88 -0.95
N GLU A 365 13.16 -9.77 -0.35
CA GLU A 365 14.06 -8.66 -0.01
C GLU A 365 15.20 -9.10 0.94
N THR A 366 14.91 -9.95 1.92
CA THR A 366 15.94 -10.46 2.84
C THR A 366 16.92 -11.45 2.18
N LYS A 367 16.52 -12.19 1.14
CA LYS A 367 17.41 -13.11 0.42
C LYS A 367 18.31 -12.39 -0.58
N GLU A 368 17.82 -11.34 -1.23
CA GLU A 368 18.64 -10.51 -2.13
C GLU A 368 19.70 -9.73 -1.34
N ALA A 369 19.36 -9.26 -0.13
CA ALA A 369 20.31 -8.62 0.78
C ALA A 369 21.42 -9.56 1.29
N GLN A 370 21.20 -10.88 1.31
CA GLN A 370 22.22 -11.86 1.72
C GLN A 370 23.14 -12.28 0.57
N LYS A 371 22.70 -12.15 -0.69
CA LYS A 371 23.47 -12.58 -1.87
C LYS A 371 24.54 -11.57 -2.29
N SER A 372 24.51 -10.35 -1.76
CA SER A 372 25.48 -9.28 -2.04
C SER A 372 26.64 -9.19 -1.03
N LYS A 373 26.76 -10.13 -0.08
CA LYS A 373 27.89 -10.16 0.85
C LYS A 373 29.10 -10.82 0.17
N PRO A 374 30.21 -10.10 -0.12
CA PRO A 374 31.39 -10.70 -0.73
C PRO A 374 32.00 -11.74 0.21
N ARG A 375 32.10 -12.97 -0.27
CA ARG A 375 32.74 -14.10 0.41
C ARG A 375 34.25 -13.84 0.39
N ASN A 376 34.82 -13.42 1.52
CA ASN A 376 36.24 -13.16 1.65
C ASN A 376 36.99 -14.51 1.61
N HIS A 377 37.46 -14.89 0.42
CA HIS A 377 38.41 -15.98 0.23
C HIS A 377 39.79 -15.47 0.60
N GLN A 378 40.31 -15.91 1.75
CA GLN A 378 41.72 -15.78 2.07
C GLN A 378 42.46 -16.84 1.26
N THR A 379 43.27 -16.44 0.29
CA THR A 379 44.25 -17.33 -0.34
C THR A 379 45.52 -16.56 -0.67
N PHE A 380 46.62 -17.14 -0.23
CA PHE A 380 47.99 -16.66 -0.36
C PHE A 380 48.40 -16.42 -1.83
N ALA A 381 49.33 -15.48 -1.96
CA ALA A 381 49.90 -14.96 -3.20
C ALA A 381 50.49 -16.02 -4.14
N SER A 382 50.39 -15.77 -5.44
CA SER A 382 51.52 -15.79 -6.38
C SER A 382 51.16 -15.08 -7.69
N GLU A 383 52.17 -14.43 -8.26
CA GLU A 383 52.18 -13.45 -9.34
C GLU A 383 51.65 -13.98 -10.68
N VAL A 384 51.18 -13.08 -11.55
CA VAL A 384 51.70 -12.84 -12.92
C VAL A 384 50.85 -11.77 -13.63
N ASN A 385 51.57 -10.85 -14.26
CA ASN A 385 51.18 -9.79 -15.20
C ASN A 385 49.98 -10.05 -16.12
N THR A 386 49.13 -9.03 -16.32
CA THR A 386 48.96 -8.38 -17.65
C THR A 386 48.13 -7.10 -17.58
N SER A 387 48.59 -6.09 -18.32
CA SER A 387 48.01 -4.75 -18.49
C SER A 387 46.77 -4.76 -19.41
N ILE A 388 45.68 -4.08 -19.02
CA ILE A 388 44.73 -3.45 -19.96
C ILE A 388 44.23 -2.08 -19.43
N LYS A 389 44.27 -1.11 -20.34
CA LYS A 389 43.90 0.32 -20.34
C LYS A 389 42.60 0.74 -19.63
N LYS A 390 42.73 1.81 -18.82
CA LYS A 390 41.98 3.10 -18.78
C LYS A 390 40.66 3.25 -19.55
N GLU A 391 39.63 3.78 -18.87
CA GLU A 391 39.05 5.13 -19.07
C GLU A 391 38.03 5.48 -17.93
N PRO A 392 37.75 6.76 -17.66
CA PRO A 392 37.17 7.24 -16.39
C PRO A 392 35.69 7.69 -16.51
N GLY A 393 34.91 7.64 -15.42
CA GLY A 393 33.60 8.28 -15.44
C GLY A 393 32.70 8.10 -14.22
N ASN A 394 32.55 9.21 -13.49
CA ASN A 394 31.32 9.66 -12.83
C ASN A 394 31.06 9.24 -11.37
N ALA A 395 31.47 10.12 -10.44
CA ALA A 395 31.05 10.10 -9.05
C ALA A 395 29.62 10.65 -8.92
N SER A 396 28.64 9.75 -8.81
CA SER A 396 27.30 10.07 -8.31
C SER A 396 27.25 9.71 -6.83
N HIS A 397 26.94 10.69 -5.97
CA HIS A 397 26.58 10.47 -4.57
C HIS A 397 25.26 9.68 -4.50
N HIS A 398 25.36 8.37 -4.71
CA HIS A 398 24.24 7.46 -4.52
C HIS A 398 24.12 7.20 -3.02
N LEU A 399 23.07 7.73 -2.39
CA LEU A 399 22.65 7.32 -1.05
C LEU A 399 22.50 5.79 -1.10
N THR A 400 23.41 5.10 -0.42
CA THR A 400 23.38 3.65 -0.25
C THR A 400 22.10 3.30 0.49
N PRO A 401 21.20 2.46 -0.05
CA PRO A 401 20.02 2.04 0.68
C PRO A 401 20.47 1.21 1.88
N VAL A 402 20.40 1.83 3.07
CA VAL A 402 20.69 1.22 4.36
C VAL A 402 19.72 0.07 4.56
N THR A 403 20.13 -1.13 4.17
CA THR A 403 19.36 -2.37 4.30
C THR A 403 19.86 -3.08 5.53
N GLY A 404 19.47 -2.54 6.67
CA GLY A 404 19.81 -3.08 7.97
C GLY A 404 18.70 -2.72 8.94
N ARG A 405 18.24 -3.71 9.70
CA ARG A 405 17.62 -3.44 10.99
C ARG A 405 18.50 -2.45 11.73
N SER A 406 17.90 -1.47 12.40
CA SER A 406 18.64 -0.44 13.14
C SER A 406 19.71 -1.08 14.01
N LYS A 407 20.89 -0.47 14.07
CA LYS A 407 21.94 -0.86 15.03
C LYS A 407 21.53 -0.60 16.48
N PHE A 408 20.51 0.21 16.69
CA PHE A 408 19.96 0.53 18.00
C PHE A 408 18.88 -0.45 18.41
N SER A 409 18.70 -0.60 19.71
CA SER A 409 17.58 -1.34 20.28
C SER A 409 16.26 -0.63 19.98
N LEU A 410 15.15 -1.39 20.02
CA LEU A 410 13.82 -0.80 19.82
C LEU A 410 13.49 0.27 20.88
N GLU A 411 14.08 0.15 22.08
CA GLU A 411 13.88 1.09 23.17
C GLU A 411 14.61 2.42 22.93
N GLU A 412 15.82 2.38 22.40
CA GLU A 412 16.56 3.56 21.93
C GLU A 412 15.83 4.27 20.79
N CYS A 413 15.27 3.49 19.86
CA CYS A 413 14.40 4.00 18.79
C CYS A 413 13.14 4.70 19.35
N ARG A 414 12.56 4.18 20.45
CA ARG A 414 11.41 4.82 21.12
C ARG A 414 11.78 6.14 21.77
N ARG A 415 12.90 6.22 22.49
CA ARG A 415 13.36 7.47 23.10
C ARG A 415 13.58 8.57 22.06
N TYR A 416 14.18 8.22 20.92
CA TYR A 416 14.34 9.16 19.81
C TYR A 416 13.00 9.63 19.22
N ALA A 417 12.06 8.69 19.02
CA ALA A 417 10.72 9.02 18.56
C ALA A 417 9.93 9.85 19.59
N GLU A 418 10.08 9.64 20.89
CA GLU A 418 9.44 10.49 21.91
C GLU A 418 10.02 11.91 21.92
N HIS A 419 11.34 12.04 21.73
CA HIS A 419 11.99 13.34 21.60
C HIS A 419 11.46 14.13 20.39
N LEU A 420 11.34 13.49 19.22
CA LEU A 420 10.78 14.12 18.02
C LEU A 420 9.31 14.53 18.18
N HIS A 421 8.53 13.74 18.92
CA HIS A 421 7.14 14.05 19.23
C HIS A 421 7.04 15.26 20.18
N THR A 422 7.84 15.25 21.25
CA THR A 422 7.86 16.32 22.27
C THR A 422 8.35 17.66 21.71
N THR A 423 9.33 17.62 20.80
CA THR A 423 9.84 18.82 20.11
C THR A 423 8.95 19.31 18.98
N GLY A 424 7.86 18.60 18.67
CA GLY A 424 6.90 19.01 17.64
C GLY A 424 7.38 18.82 16.20
N GLN A 425 8.37 17.94 15.96
CA GLN A 425 8.92 17.69 14.61
C GLN A 425 8.01 16.81 13.72
N GLY A 426 6.69 16.88 13.92
CA GLY A 426 5.71 16.37 12.96
C GLY A 426 5.42 14.87 13.00
N ILE A 427 5.83 14.15 14.04
CA ILE A 427 5.41 12.76 14.24
C ILE A 427 4.24 12.69 15.23
N ASN A 428 3.14 12.07 14.82
CA ASN A 428 1.93 11.93 15.63
C ASN A 428 1.83 10.58 16.37
N ASN A 429 2.69 9.61 16.01
CA ASN A 429 2.67 8.27 16.59
C ASN A 429 4.12 7.79 16.84
N PRO A 430 4.70 8.09 18.01
CA PRO A 430 6.09 7.76 18.31
C PRO A 430 6.33 6.24 18.33
N GLY A 431 5.37 5.43 18.79
CA GLY A 431 5.51 3.96 18.82
C GLY A 431 5.55 3.33 17.42
N GLY A 432 4.73 3.83 16.49
CA GLY A 432 4.75 3.42 15.09
C GLY A 432 6.05 3.83 14.39
N TYR A 433 6.52 5.04 14.67
CA TYR A 433 7.77 5.56 14.13
C TYR A 433 8.99 4.78 14.63
N ALA A 434 9.08 4.53 15.95
CA ALA A 434 10.12 3.72 16.56
C ALA A 434 10.23 2.30 15.97
N THR A 435 9.08 1.66 15.71
CA THR A 435 9.07 0.34 15.08
C THR A 435 9.51 0.39 13.62
N THR A 436 9.23 1.49 12.93
CA THR A 436 9.62 1.70 11.53
C THR A 436 11.13 1.90 11.44
N ILE A 437 11.69 2.85 12.19
CA ILE A 437 13.13 3.13 12.20
C ILE A 437 13.94 1.93 12.71
N HIS A 438 13.43 1.16 13.68
CA HIS A 438 14.09 -0.08 14.12
C HIS A 438 14.18 -1.13 13.02
N ARG A 439 13.19 -1.20 12.13
CA ARG A 439 13.14 -2.16 11.03
C ARG A 439 13.94 -1.70 9.82
N THR A 440 13.94 -0.40 9.53
CA THR A 440 14.53 0.17 8.33
C THR A 440 15.97 0.65 8.53
N GLY A 441 16.37 0.99 9.77
CA GLY A 441 17.67 1.60 10.07
C GLY A 441 17.85 3.00 9.47
N GLU A 442 16.77 3.60 8.93
CA GLU A 442 16.86 4.84 8.15
C GLU A 442 17.28 6.07 8.98
N ALA A 443 17.01 6.02 10.28
CA ALA A 443 17.31 7.09 11.22
C ALA A 443 18.57 6.81 12.07
N ASP A 444 19.35 5.76 11.78
CA ASP A 444 20.46 5.33 12.65
C ASP A 444 21.49 6.44 12.87
N MET A 445 21.84 7.23 11.86
CA MET A 445 22.78 8.36 12.05
C MET A 445 22.20 9.44 12.97
N LEU A 446 20.89 9.68 12.90
CA LEU A 446 20.22 10.68 13.74
C LEU A 446 20.06 10.18 15.17
N ILE A 447 19.70 8.91 15.34
CA ILE A 447 19.63 8.25 16.65
C ILE A 447 21.00 8.25 17.32
N GLU A 448 22.07 7.99 16.57
CA GLU A 448 23.45 8.05 17.08
C GLU A 448 23.81 9.44 17.57
N SER A 449 23.51 10.48 16.78
CA SER A 449 23.76 11.87 17.19
C SER A 449 22.94 12.30 18.41
N PHE A 450 21.75 11.72 18.58
CA PHE A 450 20.85 12.01 19.70
C PHE A 450 21.29 11.30 20.99
N LEU A 451 21.69 10.03 20.91
CA LEU A 451 22.10 9.24 22.08
C LEU A 451 23.52 9.53 22.52
N HIS A 452 24.39 9.94 21.59
CA HIS A 452 25.80 10.23 21.84
C HIS A 452 26.18 11.62 21.29
N PRO A 453 25.64 12.71 21.86
CA PRO A 453 25.94 14.07 21.40
C PRO A 453 27.44 14.40 21.51
N GLU A 454 28.17 13.71 22.38
CA GLU A 454 29.60 13.91 22.65
C GLU A 454 30.52 13.08 21.74
N ALA A 455 30.01 12.01 21.11
CA ALA A 455 30.80 11.14 20.22
C ALA A 455 30.78 11.59 18.75
N ALA A 456 30.00 12.63 18.41
CA ALA A 456 30.01 13.25 17.09
C ALA A 456 31.33 14.00 16.87
N HIS A 457 32.33 13.24 16.41
CA HIS A 457 33.65 13.67 15.94
C HIS A 457 34.57 14.32 16.99
N PRO A 458 35.66 13.65 17.44
CA PRO A 458 36.78 14.32 18.12
C PRO A 458 37.53 15.36 17.24
N SER A 459 36.98 15.73 16.08
CA SER A 459 37.55 16.72 15.14
C SER A 459 36.80 18.06 15.12
N SER A 460 35.68 18.20 15.84
CA SER A 460 34.88 19.45 15.90
C SER A 460 35.10 20.27 17.16
N ASN A 461 35.84 19.77 18.16
CA ASN A 461 36.28 20.61 19.28
C ASN A 461 37.60 21.33 18.98
N ILE A 462 37.92 21.48 17.69
CA ILE A 462 38.97 22.39 17.25
C ILE A 462 38.33 23.77 17.23
N ASN A 463 38.79 24.66 18.09
CA ASN A 463 38.27 26.02 18.17
C ASN A 463 38.53 26.77 16.85
N ILE A 464 37.52 26.80 15.97
CA ILE A 464 37.61 27.35 14.62
C ILE A 464 38.01 28.83 14.63
N SER A 465 37.69 29.54 15.72
CA SER A 465 38.08 30.94 15.92
C SER A 465 39.60 31.16 15.94
N GLN A 466 40.39 30.11 16.22
CA GLN A 466 41.85 30.18 16.27
C GLN A 466 42.52 29.82 14.94
N CYS A 467 41.76 29.59 13.86
CA CYS A 467 42.37 29.24 12.59
C CYS A 467 43.13 30.43 12.00
N PRO A 468 44.44 30.32 11.73
CA PRO A 468 45.20 31.43 11.15
C PRO A 468 44.73 31.78 9.73
N ASP A 469 44.22 30.80 8.98
CA ASP A 469 43.82 30.99 7.58
C ASP A 469 42.46 31.70 7.44
N CYS A 470 41.49 31.41 8.33
CA CYS A 470 40.13 31.93 8.22
C CYS A 470 39.66 32.78 9.42
N GLN A 471 40.42 32.80 10.51
CA GLN A 471 40.11 33.54 11.75
C GLN A 471 38.69 33.31 12.27
N GLY A 472 38.17 32.09 12.15
CA GLY A 472 36.80 31.75 12.58
C GLY A 472 35.71 31.95 11.54
N THR A 473 35.97 32.64 10.43
CA THR A 473 34.93 32.92 9.41
C THR A 473 34.57 31.70 8.56
N GLY A 474 35.44 30.68 8.53
CA GLY A 474 35.26 29.47 7.72
C GLY A 474 35.65 29.62 6.24
N PHE A 475 36.14 30.79 5.83
CA PHE A 475 36.51 31.10 4.45
C PHE A 475 37.85 31.85 4.37
N TYR A 476 38.55 31.72 3.25
CA TYR A 476 39.82 32.41 3.00
C TYR A 476 40.02 32.69 1.50
N TYR A 477 40.91 33.63 1.17
CA TYR A 477 41.19 34.08 -0.20
C TYR A 477 42.57 33.60 -0.67
N PRO A 478 42.67 32.44 -1.34
CA PRO A 478 43.98 31.85 -1.69
C PRO A 478 44.77 32.66 -2.72
N GLN A 479 44.09 33.46 -3.55
CA GLN A 479 44.69 34.24 -4.64
C GLN A 479 44.27 35.72 -4.58
N GLY A 480 43.89 36.21 -3.39
CA GLY A 480 43.33 37.56 -3.20
C GLY A 480 41.82 37.63 -3.42
N VAL A 481 41.24 38.81 -3.18
CA VAL A 481 39.78 39.03 -3.19
C VAL A 481 39.14 38.84 -4.57
N GLU A 482 39.90 39.09 -5.65
CA GLU A 482 39.38 39.02 -7.02
C GLU A 482 39.21 37.59 -7.54
N ALA A 483 39.95 36.63 -6.98
CA ALA A 483 39.89 35.23 -7.38
C ALA A 483 38.75 34.44 -6.70
N GLY A 484 37.95 35.12 -5.86
CA GLY A 484 36.82 34.53 -5.15
C GLY A 484 37.18 33.84 -3.83
N VAL A 485 36.13 33.52 -3.08
CA VAL A 485 36.22 32.94 -1.74
C VAL A 485 36.34 31.42 -1.81
N ALA A 486 37.29 30.84 -1.07
CA ALA A 486 37.38 29.40 -0.87
C ALA A 486 36.99 29.02 0.57
N ARG A 487 36.38 27.83 0.75
CA ARG A 487 36.10 27.27 2.08
C ARG A 487 37.41 26.83 2.75
N CYS A 488 37.65 27.28 3.98
CA CYS A 488 38.80 26.87 4.77
C CYS A 488 38.63 25.42 5.25
N LYS A 489 39.63 24.57 4.95
CA LYS A 489 39.66 23.17 5.38
C LYS A 489 40.19 22.96 6.80
N HIS A 490 40.67 24.04 7.45
CA HIS A 490 41.30 24.06 8.77
C HIS A 490 42.46 23.07 8.89
N GLU A 491 43.28 22.94 7.83
CA GLU A 491 44.38 21.97 7.79
C GLU A 491 45.50 22.31 8.77
N GLN A 492 45.77 23.59 9.05
CA GLN A 492 46.79 24.01 10.02
C GLN A 492 46.40 23.63 11.45
N LEU A 493 45.18 23.93 11.87
CA LEU A 493 44.67 23.53 13.19
C LEU A 493 44.65 22.00 13.38
N LYS A 494 44.39 21.23 12.33
CA LYS A 494 44.45 19.76 12.38
C LYS A 494 45.87 19.20 12.55
N ARG A 495 46.91 19.95 12.18
CA ARG A 495 48.30 19.55 12.40
C ARG A 495 48.76 19.86 13.82
N GLU A 496 48.28 20.94 14.42
CA GLU A 496 48.69 21.38 15.76
C GLU A 496 47.96 20.63 16.90
N GLY A 497 46.76 20.09 16.63
CA GLY A 497 46.00 19.27 17.59
C GLY A 497 46.37 17.78 17.64
N LYS A 498 47.44 17.36 16.93
CA LYS A 498 48.05 16.02 17.03
C LYS A 498 49.33 16.13 17.83
#